data_AF-A0A914DZ22-F1
#
_entry.id   AF-A0A914DZ22-F1
#
_cell.length_a   1.000
_cell.length_b   1.000
_cell.length_c   1.000
_cell.angle_alpha   90.00
_cell.angle_beta   90.00
_cell.angle_gamma   90.00
#
_symmetry.space_group_name_H-M   'P 1'
#
loop_
_entity.id
_entity.type
_entity.pdbx_description
1 polymer ?
#
loop_
_entity_poly.entity_id
_entity_poly.type
_entity_poly.pdbx_seq_one_letter_code
_entity_poly.pdbx_strand_id
1 'polypeptide(L)'
;MVRQCTCSAIAPCKQQYIASLIPCADSCQKYAQPLGANYQALKSCLLQRQGQIENTISCTENSFPNACARSNPLMVKKRYPETLKIAAMSELNSMFNRMGLRNQIQSLLATGKRFFGCLMTCMDRKAGNCSKRLGCGLDLPSDSVMVQTAKQCAIRSGFNTQGAQALCQCAASAGIRQLVSICPRLQIN
;
A
#
# COMPACT_ATOMS: atom_id res chain seq x y z
N MET A 1 8.08 19.24 -15.15
CA MET A 1 7.55 18.17 -16.04
C MET A 1 8.66 17.15 -16.28
N VAL A 2 8.34 15.90 -16.61
CA VAL A 2 9.29 14.84 -17.00
C VAL A 2 8.68 14.02 -18.14
N ARG A 3 9.52 13.34 -18.94
CA ARG A 3 9.03 12.45 -20.01
C ARG A 3 8.21 11.30 -19.42
N GLN A 4 7.14 10.90 -20.08
CA GLN A 4 6.37 9.70 -19.73
C GLN A 4 7.21 8.43 -19.95
N CYS A 5 7.11 7.47 -19.05
CA CYS A 5 7.72 6.15 -19.23
C CYS A 5 6.96 5.36 -20.31
N THR A 6 7.68 4.58 -21.12
CA THR A 6 7.02 3.58 -21.96
C THR A 6 6.62 2.37 -21.12
N CYS A 7 5.58 1.65 -21.54
CA CYS A 7 5.12 0.47 -20.82
C CYS A 7 6.20 -0.63 -20.75
N SER A 8 6.98 -0.79 -21.83
CA SER A 8 8.12 -1.72 -21.88
C SER A 8 9.22 -1.35 -20.89
N ALA A 9 9.51 -0.06 -20.71
CA ALA A 9 10.56 0.40 -19.82
C ALA A 9 10.20 0.22 -18.34
N ILE A 10 8.93 0.41 -17.97
CA ILE A 10 8.48 0.33 -16.57
C ILE A 10 8.09 -1.09 -16.13
N ALA A 11 7.77 -2.00 -17.06
CA ALA A 11 7.35 -3.36 -16.73
C ALA A 11 8.32 -4.12 -15.80
N PRO A 12 9.66 -4.11 -16.01
CA PRO A 12 10.60 -4.77 -15.10
C PRO A 12 10.59 -4.15 -13.71
N CYS A 13 10.39 -2.84 -13.60
CA CYS A 13 10.32 -2.14 -12.32
C CYS A 13 9.14 -2.62 -11.49
N LYS A 14 7.97 -2.74 -12.13
CA LYS A 14 6.75 -3.24 -11.49
C LYS A 14 6.93 -4.67 -11.00
N GLN A 15 7.43 -5.57 -11.86
CA GLN A 15 7.65 -6.97 -11.50
C GLN A 15 8.60 -7.11 -10.30
N GLN A 16 9.72 -6.37 -10.32
CA GLN A 16 10.68 -6.37 -9.23
C GLN A 16 10.11 -5.77 -7.94
N TYR A 17 9.23 -4.76 -8.04
CA TYR A 17 8.53 -4.19 -6.89
C TYR A 17 7.67 -5.24 -6.20
N ILE A 18 6.81 -5.93 -6.96
CA ILE A 18 5.90 -6.96 -6.44
C ILE A 18 6.70 -8.12 -5.83
N ALA A 19 7.71 -8.63 -6.54
CA ALA A 19 8.57 -9.71 -6.06
C ALA A 19 9.36 -9.34 -4.79
N SER A 20 9.63 -8.06 -4.56
CA SER A 20 10.39 -7.57 -3.40
C SER A 20 9.53 -7.39 -2.14
N LEU A 21 8.20 -7.47 -2.24
CA LEU A 21 7.28 -7.16 -1.15
C LEU A 21 7.56 -7.99 0.11
N ILE A 22 7.55 -9.32 -0.01
CA ILE A 22 7.74 -10.22 1.14
C ILE A 22 9.16 -10.15 1.71
N PRO A 23 10.25 -10.24 0.91
CA PRO A 23 11.60 -10.09 1.43
C PRO A 23 11.85 -8.75 2.13
N CYS A 24 11.26 -7.67 1.63
CA CYS A 24 11.38 -6.36 2.26
C CYS A 24 10.53 -6.24 3.52
N ALA A 25 9.34 -6.84 3.57
CA ALA A 25 8.57 -6.95 4.81
C ALA A 25 9.39 -7.65 5.91
N ASP A 26 10.06 -8.77 5.57
CA ASP A 26 10.90 -9.54 6.49
C ASP A 26 12.08 -8.73 7.00
N SER A 27 12.70 -7.95 6.12
CA SER A 27 13.79 -7.03 6.48
C SER A 27 13.32 -5.88 7.40
N CYS A 28 12.03 -5.55 7.37
CA CYS A 28 11.42 -4.46 8.14
C CYS A 28 10.69 -4.93 9.40
N GLN A 29 10.74 -6.22 9.75
CA GLN A 29 10.02 -6.82 10.87
C GLN A 29 10.25 -6.15 12.23
N LYS A 30 11.42 -5.51 12.44
CA LYS A 30 11.74 -4.76 13.66
C LYS A 30 10.73 -3.65 14.00
N TYR A 31 10.02 -3.13 13.00
CA TYR A 31 8.97 -2.13 13.22
C TYR A 31 7.64 -2.75 13.67
N ALA A 32 7.45 -4.08 13.57
CA ALA A 32 6.27 -4.77 14.11
C ALA A 32 6.44 -5.14 15.59
N GLN A 33 7.68 -5.31 16.07
CA GLN A 33 7.97 -5.68 17.46
C GLN A 33 7.37 -4.72 18.51
N PRO A 34 7.40 -3.38 18.35
CA PRO A 34 6.79 -2.45 19.31
C PRO A 34 5.27 -2.62 19.48
N LEU A 35 4.61 -3.32 18.57
CA LEU A 35 3.18 -3.63 18.66
C LEU A 35 2.89 -4.89 19.47
N GLY A 36 3.92 -5.57 19.98
CA GLY A 36 3.79 -6.87 20.66
C GLY A 36 3.44 -8.01 19.71
N ALA A 37 3.57 -7.80 18.39
CA ALA A 37 3.19 -8.77 17.39
C ALA A 37 4.24 -9.89 17.24
N ASN A 38 3.77 -11.13 17.17
CA ASN A 38 4.51 -12.21 16.54
C ASN A 38 4.54 -11.95 15.03
N TYR A 39 5.72 -11.53 14.53
CA TYR A 39 5.89 -11.17 13.13
C TYR A 39 5.53 -12.32 12.18
N GLN A 40 5.88 -13.56 12.52
CA GLN A 40 5.58 -14.72 11.67
C GLN A 40 4.08 -14.96 11.58
N ALA A 41 3.34 -14.83 12.69
CA ALA A 41 1.89 -14.93 12.68
C ALA A 41 1.25 -13.78 11.87
N LEU A 42 1.74 -12.55 12.03
CA LEU A 42 1.25 -11.40 11.27
C LEU A 42 1.52 -11.55 9.76
N LYS A 43 2.69 -12.07 9.39
CA LYS A 43 3.03 -12.41 8.02
C LYS A 43 2.06 -13.44 7.45
N SER A 44 1.75 -14.50 8.20
CA SER A 44 0.75 -15.49 7.78
C SER A 44 -0.64 -14.87 7.54
N CYS A 45 -1.07 -13.92 8.38
CA CYS A 45 -2.32 -13.18 8.17
C CYS A 45 -2.37 -12.47 6.82
N LEU A 46 -1.25 -11.86 6.40
CA LEU A 46 -1.14 -11.18 5.10
C LEU A 46 -1.05 -12.16 3.94
N LEU A 47 -0.30 -13.25 4.08
CA LEU A 47 -0.16 -14.29 3.05
C LEU A 47 -1.49 -15.00 2.77
N GLN A 48 -2.33 -15.21 3.79
CA GLN A 48 -3.70 -15.70 3.61
C GLN A 48 -4.61 -14.76 2.80
N ARG A 49 -4.16 -13.53 2.57
CA ARG A 49 -4.87 -12.51 1.77
C ARG A 49 -4.13 -12.19 0.47
N GLN A 50 -3.10 -12.96 0.12
CA GLN A 50 -2.24 -12.69 -1.04
C GLN A 50 -3.04 -12.52 -2.33
N GLY A 51 -3.98 -13.42 -2.64
CA GLY A 51 -4.80 -13.30 -3.85
C GLY A 51 -5.63 -12.00 -3.89
N GLN A 52 -6.09 -11.51 -2.74
CA GLN A 52 -6.84 -10.26 -2.65
C GLN A 52 -5.92 -9.04 -2.85
N ILE A 53 -4.67 -9.11 -2.36
CA ILE A 53 -3.64 -8.10 -2.62
C ILE A 53 -3.30 -8.05 -4.12
N GLU A 54 -3.09 -9.21 -4.74
CA GLU A 54 -2.81 -9.32 -6.18
C GLU A 54 -3.96 -8.78 -7.03
N ASN A 55 -5.20 -9.14 -6.69
CA ASN A 55 -6.40 -8.60 -7.34
C ASN A 55 -6.53 -7.09 -7.17
N THR A 56 -6.18 -6.56 -5.99
CA THR A 56 -6.17 -5.11 -5.72
C THR A 56 -5.16 -4.39 -6.61
N ILE A 57 -3.94 -4.92 -6.71
CA ILE A 57 -2.88 -4.37 -7.56
C ILE A 57 -3.33 -4.38 -9.02
N SER A 58 -3.79 -5.53 -9.51
CA SER A 58 -4.26 -5.69 -10.89
C SER A 58 -5.41 -4.73 -11.22
N CYS A 59 -6.43 -4.65 -10.38
CA CYS A 59 -7.54 -3.71 -10.55
C CYS A 59 -7.07 -2.25 -10.58
N THR A 60 -6.15 -1.87 -9.70
CA THR A 60 -5.64 -0.49 -9.62
C THR A 60 -4.88 -0.12 -10.90
N GLU A 61 -4.06 -1.04 -11.40
CA GLU A 61 -3.28 -0.82 -12.63
C GLU A 61 -4.17 -0.75 -13.86
N ASN A 62 -5.16 -1.64 -13.95
CA ASN A 62 -6.12 -1.66 -15.06
C ASN A 62 -7.03 -0.42 -15.08
N SER A 63 -7.15 0.29 -13.96
CA SER A 63 -7.87 1.56 -13.88
C SER A 63 -7.11 2.72 -14.54
N PHE A 64 -5.83 2.56 -14.86
CA PHE A 64 -4.98 3.58 -15.49
C PHE A 64 -4.25 3.03 -16.73
N PRO A 65 -5.00 2.62 -17.78
CA PRO A 65 -4.43 1.94 -18.96
C PRO A 65 -3.44 2.82 -19.76
N ASN A 66 -3.50 4.14 -19.57
CA ASN A 66 -2.65 5.12 -20.25
C ASN A 66 -1.53 5.68 -19.35
N ALA A 67 -1.29 5.09 -18.18
CA ALA A 67 -0.25 5.56 -17.25
C ALA A 67 1.14 5.56 -17.90
N CYS A 68 1.41 4.60 -18.78
CA CYS A 68 2.63 4.52 -19.56
C CYS A 68 2.34 4.69 -21.06
N ALA A 69 3.33 5.19 -21.79
CA ALA A 69 3.25 5.35 -23.23
C ALA A 69 3.44 4.01 -23.94
N ARG A 70 2.59 3.70 -24.92
CA ARG A 70 2.78 2.53 -25.79
C ARG A 70 3.74 2.81 -26.95
N SER A 71 3.73 4.04 -27.45
CA SER A 71 4.59 4.49 -28.54
C SER A 71 5.16 5.87 -28.24
N ASN A 72 4.31 6.90 -28.33
CA ASN A 72 4.70 8.31 -28.24
C ASN A 72 4.59 8.83 -26.80
N PRO A 73 5.69 9.07 -26.08
CA PRO A 73 5.65 9.52 -24.70
C PRO A 73 5.28 10.99 -24.59
N LEU A 74 4.38 11.31 -23.68
CA LEU A 74 4.01 12.70 -23.36
C LEU A 74 4.97 13.32 -22.33
N MET A 75 4.83 14.61 -22.07
CA MET A 75 5.40 15.24 -20.89
C MET A 75 4.37 15.21 -19.75
N VAL A 76 4.75 14.66 -18.61
CA VAL A 76 3.88 14.46 -17.46
C VAL A 76 4.38 15.20 -16.23
N LYS A 77 3.50 15.41 -15.25
CA LYS A 77 3.89 15.98 -13.97
C LYS A 77 4.83 15.02 -13.24
N LYS A 78 5.96 15.55 -12.75
CA LYS A 78 6.84 14.79 -11.87
C LYS A 78 6.10 14.55 -10.57
N ARG A 79 6.02 13.29 -10.14
CA ARG A 79 5.40 12.91 -8.87
C ARG A 79 6.47 12.58 -7.83
N TYR A 80 6.09 12.74 -6.57
CA TYR A 80 6.91 12.44 -5.42
C TYR A 80 6.18 11.38 -4.60
N PRO A 81 6.77 10.20 -4.33
CA PRO A 81 6.12 9.14 -3.56
C PRO A 81 5.57 9.61 -2.19
N GLU A 82 6.19 10.64 -1.62
CA GLU A 82 5.79 11.27 -0.37
C GLU A 82 4.38 11.87 -0.43
N THR A 83 3.97 12.46 -1.57
CA THR A 83 2.64 13.07 -1.69
C THR A 83 1.55 12.01 -1.75
N LEU A 84 1.79 10.91 -2.47
CA LEU A 84 0.89 9.77 -2.48
C LEU A 84 0.77 9.13 -1.09
N LYS A 85 1.89 8.99 -0.36
CA LYS A 85 1.88 8.52 1.03
C LYS A 85 1.04 9.42 1.93
N ILE A 86 1.15 10.75 1.80
CA ILE A 86 0.36 11.71 2.57
C ILE A 86 -1.14 11.55 2.25
N ALA A 87 -1.50 11.46 0.97
CA ALA A 87 -2.89 11.26 0.56
C ALA A 87 -3.47 9.95 1.11
N ALA A 88 -2.72 8.85 1.04
CA ALA A 88 -3.12 7.56 1.59
C ALA A 88 -3.32 7.63 3.12
N MET A 89 -2.39 8.27 3.84
CA MET A 89 -2.52 8.46 5.29
C MET A 89 -3.69 9.37 5.65
N SER A 90 -3.97 10.41 4.85
CA SER A 90 -5.10 11.30 5.04
C SER A 90 -6.43 10.55 4.90
N GLU A 91 -6.55 9.70 3.87
CA GLU A 91 -7.74 8.87 3.66
C GLU A 91 -7.95 7.87 4.81
N LEU A 92 -6.89 7.16 5.23
CA LEU A 92 -6.97 6.25 6.38
C LEU A 92 -7.43 7.02 7.64
N ASN A 93 -6.82 8.16 7.95
CA ASN A 93 -7.23 8.99 9.08
C ASN A 93 -8.70 9.41 8.99
N SER A 94 -9.17 9.79 7.80
CA SER A 94 -10.58 10.14 7.55
C SER A 94 -11.50 8.96 7.86
N MET A 95 -11.17 7.76 7.39
CA MET A 95 -11.93 6.54 7.68
C MET A 95 -12.03 6.27 9.19
N PHE A 96 -10.90 6.28 9.90
CA PHE A 96 -10.89 6.04 11.34
C PHE A 96 -11.55 7.15 12.15
N ASN A 97 -11.51 8.40 11.67
CA ASN A 97 -12.23 9.51 12.27
C ASN A 97 -13.75 9.31 12.17
N ARG A 98 -14.27 8.90 11.01
CA ARG A 98 -15.69 8.61 10.81
C ARG A 98 -16.20 7.48 11.71
N MET A 99 -15.34 6.52 12.04
CA MET A 99 -15.65 5.42 12.96
C MET A 99 -15.52 5.79 14.45
N GLY A 100 -15.07 7.00 14.78
CA GLY A 100 -14.77 7.39 16.17
C GLY A 100 -13.60 6.59 16.78
N LEU A 101 -12.66 6.14 15.94
CA LEU A 101 -11.52 5.30 16.32
C LEU A 101 -10.17 6.04 16.29
N ARG A 102 -10.15 7.30 15.85
CA ARG A 102 -8.92 8.09 15.63
C ARG A 102 -7.90 7.99 16.76
N ASN A 103 -8.33 8.19 18.01
CA ASN A 103 -7.45 8.18 19.18
C ASN A 103 -6.92 6.78 19.52
N GLN A 104 -7.66 5.72 19.18
CA GLN A 104 -7.28 4.34 19.47
C GLN A 104 -6.24 3.81 18.49
N ILE A 105 -6.15 4.40 17.28
CA ILE A 105 -5.26 3.88 16.24
C ILE A 105 -3.98 4.70 16.04
N GLN A 106 -3.83 5.83 16.74
CA GLN A 106 -2.74 6.78 16.48
C GLN A 106 -1.35 6.13 16.65
N SER A 107 -1.19 5.30 17.69
CA SER A 107 0.01 4.48 17.92
C SER A 107 0.27 3.50 16.76
N LEU A 108 -0.79 2.82 16.30
CA LEU A 108 -0.74 1.86 15.20
C LEU A 108 -0.35 2.53 13.89
N LEU A 109 -0.91 3.71 13.58
CA LEU A 109 -0.53 4.49 12.39
C LEU A 109 0.91 4.98 12.46
N ALA A 110 1.36 5.44 13.63
CA ALA A 110 2.74 5.91 13.80
C ALA A 110 3.74 4.78 13.53
N THR A 111 3.48 3.58 14.07
CA THR A 111 4.29 2.39 13.82
C THR A 111 4.18 1.91 12.38
N GLY A 112 2.95 1.85 11.84
CA GLY A 112 2.69 1.49 10.45
C GLY A 112 3.42 2.42 9.46
N LYS A 113 3.49 3.73 9.73
CA LYS A 113 4.22 4.71 8.91
C LYS A 113 5.72 4.39 8.83
N ARG A 114 6.31 3.91 9.93
CA ARG A 114 7.74 3.52 10.00
C ARG A 114 7.98 2.23 9.23
N PHE A 115 7.13 1.22 9.46
CA PHE A 115 7.18 -0.05 8.72
C PHE A 115 7.05 0.18 7.21
N PHE A 116 6.03 0.93 6.77
CA PHE A 116 5.83 1.25 5.36
C PHE A 116 6.97 2.06 4.77
N GLY A 117 7.54 3.01 5.53
CA GLY A 117 8.72 3.75 5.08
C GLY A 117 9.94 2.85 4.83
N CYS A 118 10.19 1.90 5.73
CA CYS A 118 11.22 0.88 5.54
C CYS A 118 10.94 0.00 4.32
N LEU A 119 9.69 -0.48 4.20
CA LEU A 119 9.26 -1.36 3.13
C LEU A 119 9.49 -0.70 1.76
N MET A 120 8.98 0.52 1.56
CA MET A 120 9.14 1.27 0.32
C MET A 120 10.62 1.52 0.00
N THR A 121 11.42 1.92 0.99
CA THR A 121 12.86 2.15 0.79
C THR A 121 13.58 0.86 0.35
N CYS A 122 13.23 -0.27 0.95
CA CYS A 122 13.79 -1.56 0.58
C CYS A 122 13.36 -1.98 -0.83
N MET A 123 12.08 -1.84 -1.17
CA MET A 123 11.54 -2.18 -2.48
C MET A 123 12.13 -1.30 -3.57
N ASP A 124 12.26 0.01 -3.33
CA ASP A 124 12.91 0.95 -4.25
C ASP A 124 14.36 0.52 -4.53
N ARG A 125 15.11 0.14 -3.49
CA ARG A 125 16.49 -0.35 -3.65
C ARG A 125 16.54 -1.66 -4.44
N LYS A 126 15.71 -2.65 -4.10
CA LYS A 126 15.66 -3.94 -4.81
C LYS A 126 15.15 -3.82 -6.24
N ALA A 127 14.32 -2.83 -6.52
CA ALA A 127 13.89 -2.45 -7.87
C ALA A 127 14.95 -1.62 -8.64
N GLY A 128 16.14 -1.41 -8.08
CA GLY A 128 17.22 -0.68 -8.74
C GLY A 128 16.97 0.84 -8.84
N ASN A 129 16.22 1.40 -7.89
CA ASN A 129 15.82 2.81 -7.86
C ASN A 129 15.17 3.25 -9.18
N CYS A 130 14.21 2.47 -9.68
CA CYS A 130 13.65 2.60 -11.02
C CYS A 130 13.26 4.02 -11.46
N SER A 131 12.63 4.81 -10.58
CA SER A 131 12.28 6.20 -10.91
C SER A 131 13.52 7.05 -11.23
N LYS A 132 14.60 6.89 -10.46
CA LYS A 132 15.88 7.59 -10.71
C LYS A 132 16.57 7.04 -11.96
N ARG A 133 16.60 5.72 -12.12
CA ARG A 133 17.26 5.04 -13.24
C ARG A 133 16.64 5.37 -14.60
N LEU A 134 15.30 5.35 -14.68
CA LEU A 134 14.58 5.56 -15.94
C LEU A 134 14.40 7.04 -16.31
N GLY A 135 14.49 7.95 -15.33
CA GLY A 135 14.36 9.40 -15.57
C GLY A 135 13.01 9.83 -16.16
N CYS A 136 11.98 9.01 -16.01
CA CYS A 136 10.64 9.24 -16.56
C CYS A 136 9.54 9.14 -15.49
N GLY A 137 8.34 9.63 -15.79
CA GLY A 137 7.16 9.56 -14.92
C GLY A 137 6.00 8.80 -15.55
N LEU A 138 4.97 8.50 -14.76
CA LEU A 138 3.72 7.92 -15.24
C LEU A 138 2.65 9.02 -15.35
N ASP A 139 1.79 8.92 -16.36
CA ASP A 139 0.62 9.77 -16.54
C ASP A 139 -0.52 9.28 -15.63
N LEU A 140 -0.43 9.63 -14.36
CA LEU A 140 -1.38 9.24 -13.34
C LEU A 140 -2.24 10.44 -12.91
N PRO A 141 -3.51 10.23 -12.53
CA PRO A 141 -4.38 11.30 -12.01
C PRO A 141 -3.90 11.79 -10.64
N SER A 142 -4.59 12.72 -9.99
CA SER A 142 -4.19 13.23 -8.66
C SER A 142 -4.03 12.11 -7.61
N ASP A 143 -3.22 12.36 -6.57
CA ASP A 143 -2.95 11.37 -5.52
C ASP A 143 -4.25 10.94 -4.81
N SER A 144 -5.21 11.85 -4.64
CA SER A 144 -6.53 11.54 -4.08
C SER A 144 -7.32 10.57 -4.96
N VAL A 145 -7.32 10.78 -6.28
CA VAL A 145 -7.99 9.86 -7.23
C VAL A 145 -7.31 8.50 -7.19
N MET A 146 -5.97 8.45 -7.21
CA MET A 146 -5.24 7.18 -7.11
C MET A 146 -5.57 6.40 -5.82
N VAL A 147 -5.60 7.09 -4.67
CA VAL A 147 -5.92 6.48 -3.38
C VAL A 147 -7.35 5.97 -3.35
N GLN A 148 -8.32 6.74 -3.85
CA GLN A 148 -9.72 6.32 -3.92
C GLN A 148 -9.91 5.13 -4.86
N THR A 149 -9.27 5.13 -6.02
CA THR A 149 -9.28 3.99 -6.94
C THR A 149 -8.69 2.73 -6.29
N ALA A 150 -7.52 2.85 -5.66
CA ALA A 150 -6.89 1.72 -4.96
C ALA A 150 -7.77 1.17 -3.84
N LYS A 151 -8.43 2.05 -3.08
CA LYS A 151 -9.40 1.69 -2.05
C LYS A 151 -10.61 0.95 -2.63
N GLN A 152 -11.21 1.44 -3.71
CA GLN A 152 -12.33 0.75 -4.37
C GLN A 152 -11.91 -0.62 -4.91
N CYS A 153 -10.73 -0.73 -5.50
CA CYS A 153 -10.16 -1.99 -5.94
C CYS A 153 -9.92 -2.95 -4.78
N ALA A 154 -9.46 -2.46 -3.63
CA ALA A 154 -9.29 -3.27 -2.43
C ALA A 154 -10.64 -3.81 -1.92
N ILE A 155 -11.67 -2.95 -1.85
CA ILE A 155 -13.03 -3.35 -1.44
C ILE A 155 -13.58 -4.44 -2.37
N ARG A 156 -13.49 -4.24 -3.68
CA ARG A 156 -13.93 -5.22 -4.70
C ARG A 156 -13.14 -6.53 -4.63
N SER A 157 -11.88 -6.45 -4.22
CA SER A 157 -11.01 -7.60 -4.03
C SER A 157 -11.21 -8.30 -2.68
N GLY A 158 -12.21 -7.90 -1.89
CA GLY A 158 -12.56 -8.55 -0.62
C GLY A 158 -11.93 -7.92 0.63
N PHE A 159 -11.28 -6.76 0.53
CA PHE A 159 -11.00 -5.88 1.69
C PHE A 159 -12.18 -4.96 2.01
N ASN A 160 -13.41 -5.48 1.86
CA ASN A 160 -14.61 -4.86 2.40
C ASN A 160 -14.62 -4.96 3.94
N THR A 161 -15.69 -4.51 4.59
CA THR A 161 -15.81 -4.56 6.05
C THR A 161 -15.47 -5.93 6.63
N GLN A 162 -16.07 -7.01 6.11
CA GLN A 162 -15.82 -8.36 6.62
C GLN A 162 -14.36 -8.79 6.46
N GLY A 163 -13.76 -8.54 5.28
CA GLY A 163 -12.37 -8.89 5.03
C GLY A 163 -11.39 -8.08 5.89
N ALA A 164 -11.65 -6.79 6.08
CA ALA A 164 -10.86 -5.92 6.94
C ALA A 164 -10.97 -6.34 8.41
N GLN A 165 -12.17 -6.69 8.88
CA GLN A 165 -12.39 -7.22 10.22
C GLN A 165 -11.64 -8.55 10.43
N ALA A 166 -11.72 -9.48 9.47
CA ALA A 166 -11.02 -10.75 9.55
C ALA A 166 -9.49 -10.59 9.57
N LEU A 167 -8.94 -9.71 8.73
CA LEU A 167 -7.51 -9.40 8.75
C LEU A 167 -7.09 -8.74 10.06
N CYS A 168 -7.89 -7.80 10.57
CA CYS A 168 -7.66 -7.15 11.84
C CYS A 168 -7.67 -8.15 13.00
N GLN A 169 -8.65 -9.06 13.03
CA GLN A 169 -8.75 -10.11 14.06
C GLN A 169 -7.54 -11.04 14.01
N CYS A 170 -7.09 -11.44 12.82
CA CYS A 170 -5.87 -12.22 12.68
C CYS A 170 -4.65 -11.48 13.26
N ALA A 171 -4.51 -10.18 12.97
CA ALA A 171 -3.44 -9.36 13.52
C ALA A 171 -3.54 -9.17 15.05
N ALA A 172 -4.76 -9.10 15.60
CA ALA A 172 -5.00 -9.08 17.03
C ALA A 172 -4.56 -10.41 17.69
N SER A 173 -4.93 -11.55 17.10
CA SER A 173 -4.49 -12.89 17.52
C SER A 173 -2.98 -13.09 17.38
N ALA A 174 -2.35 -12.41 16.43
CA ALA A 174 -0.90 -12.37 16.27
C ALA A 174 -0.19 -11.53 17.35
N GLY A 175 -0.90 -10.90 18.28
CA GLY A 175 -0.33 -10.22 19.45
C GLY A 175 -0.55 -8.71 19.50
N ILE A 176 -1.15 -8.09 18.47
CA ILE A 176 -1.48 -6.66 18.48
C ILE A 176 -2.75 -6.43 19.30
N ARG A 177 -2.63 -6.51 20.64
CA ARG A 177 -3.77 -6.48 21.57
C ARG A 177 -4.64 -5.23 21.45
N GLN A 178 -4.06 -4.10 21.04
CA GLN A 178 -4.80 -2.85 20.79
C GLN A 178 -5.90 -3.01 19.74
N LEU A 179 -5.77 -3.98 18.82
CA LEU A 179 -6.75 -4.24 17.78
C LEU A 179 -8.01 -4.95 18.28
N VAL A 180 -7.99 -5.62 19.45
CA VAL A 180 -9.12 -6.44 19.93
C VAL A 180 -10.42 -5.63 20.03
N SER A 181 -10.36 -4.39 20.54
CA SER A 181 -11.52 -3.49 20.63
C SER A 181 -11.81 -2.70 19.35
N ILE A 182 -10.85 -2.65 18.41
CA ILE A 182 -10.94 -1.92 17.15
C ILE A 182 -11.60 -2.78 16.08
N CYS A 183 -11.19 -4.05 15.95
CA CYS A 183 -11.59 -4.90 14.83
C CYS A 183 -13.11 -5.00 14.65
N PRO A 184 -13.94 -5.25 15.68
CA PRO A 184 -15.39 -5.37 15.51
C PRO A 184 -16.06 -4.07 15.03
N ARG A 185 -15.40 -2.93 15.22
CA ARG A 185 -15.89 -1.59 14.89
C ARG A 185 -15.42 -1.10 13.53
N LEU A 186 -14.55 -1.85 12.85
CA LEU A 186 -14.10 -1.48 11.51
C LEU A 186 -15.28 -1.53 10.54
N GLN A 187 -15.44 -0.45 9.78
CA GLN A 187 -16.40 -0.30 8.71
C GLN A 187 -15.68 0.31 7.51
N ILE A 188 -15.62 -0.43 6.41
CA ILE A 188 -14.98 0.02 5.17
C ILE A 188 -16.07 0.53 4.24
N ASN A 189 -16.06 1.84 4.01
CA ASN A 189 -16.96 2.56 3.11
C ASN A 189 -16.14 3.28 2.05
#